data_AF-A0A4U9HUM7-F1
#
_entry.id   AF-A0A4U9HUM7-F1
#
_cell.length_a   1.000
_cell.length_b   1.000
_cell.length_c   1.000
_cell.angle_alpha   90.00
_cell.angle_beta   90.00
_cell.angle_gamma   90.00
#
_symmetry.space_group_name_H-M   'P 1'
#
loop_
_entity.id
_entity.type
_entity.pdbx_description
1 polymer ?
#
loop_
_entity_poly.entity_id
_entity_poly.type
_entity_poly.pdbx_seq_one_letter_code
_entity_poly.pdbx_strand_id
1 'polypeptide(L)'
;MITLIPFLGNPVLQAVFIWMSKVGSFAFSFLPVMFCIAIPLGLARENKGVAAFAGFVGYAVMNLAVQLLAHCQRHPADHRCGSTQGQQHTERDWYSVY
;
A
#
# COMPACT_ATOMS: atom_id res chain seq x y z
N MET A 1 40.43 4.36 -4.03
CA MET A 1 39.42 5.44 -3.99
C MET A 1 38.82 5.68 -2.59
N ILE A 2 39.58 5.50 -1.49
CA ILE A 2 39.11 5.67 -0.10
C ILE A 2 39.95 6.69 0.70
N THR A 3 40.96 7.31 0.07
CA THR A 3 41.99 8.11 0.73
C THR A 3 41.69 9.61 0.78
N LEU A 4 40.59 10.09 0.21
CA LEU A 4 40.23 11.52 0.16
C LEU A 4 39.08 11.94 1.09
N ILE A 5 38.43 10.99 1.79
CA ILE A 5 37.26 11.31 2.67
C ILE A 5 37.45 10.77 4.11
N PRO A 6 38.53 11.10 4.82
CA PRO A 6 38.72 10.72 6.22
C PRO A 6 37.68 11.31 7.18
N PHE A 7 36.82 12.22 6.69
CA PHE A 7 35.68 12.78 7.43
C PHE A 7 34.50 11.80 7.56
N LEU A 8 34.42 10.79 6.68
CA LEU A 8 33.33 9.80 6.62
C LEU A 8 33.66 8.49 7.37
N GLY A 9 34.72 8.50 8.18
CA GLY A 9 35.07 7.43 9.12
C GLY A 9 34.45 7.58 10.51
N ASN A 10 33.62 8.62 10.73
CA ASN A 10 32.85 8.73 11.96
C ASN A 10 31.64 7.78 11.86
N PRO A 11 31.56 6.73 12.70
CA PRO A 11 30.46 5.76 12.66
C PRO A 11 29.09 6.42 12.85
N VAL A 12 29.04 7.60 13.48
CA VAL A 12 27.82 8.39 13.67
C VAL A 12 27.32 8.98 12.36
N LEU A 13 28.19 9.59 11.55
CA LEU A 13 27.81 10.20 10.27
C LEU A 13 27.41 9.13 9.25
N GLN A 14 28.13 8.01 9.18
CA GLN A 14 27.77 6.89 8.30
C GLN A 14 26.48 6.20 8.75
N ALA A 15 26.26 6.03 10.06
CA ALA A 15 25.00 5.51 10.60
C ALA A 15 23.82 6.41 10.25
N VAL A 16 23.96 7.74 10.35
CA VAL A 16 22.90 8.70 9.98
C VAL A 16 22.58 8.64 8.49
N PHE A 17 23.57 8.57 7.60
CA PHE A 17 23.33 8.44 6.16
C PHE A 17 22.59 7.14 5.81
N ILE A 18 23.00 6.01 6.40
CA ILE A 18 22.32 4.72 6.20
C ILE A 18 20.91 4.73 6.80
N TRP A 19 20.76 5.35 7.96
CA TRP A 19 19.47 5.47 8.63
C TRP A 19 18.50 6.33 7.82
N MET A 20 18.96 7.45 7.25
CA MET A 20 18.17 8.28 6.35
C MET A 20 17.72 7.52 5.09
N SER A 21 18.60 6.71 4.48
CA SER A 21 18.22 5.88 3.34
C SER A 21 17.19 4.80 3.70
N LYS A 22 17.32 4.16 4.88
CA LYS A 22 16.35 3.16 5.35
C LYS A 22 15.00 3.78 5.68
N VAL A 23 14.98 4.94 6.35
CA VAL A 23 13.75 5.68 6.68
C VAL A 23 13.06 6.19 5.42
N GLY A 24 13.80 6.65 4.41
CA GLY A 24 13.23 7.09 3.13
C GLY A 24 12.51 5.96 2.38
N SER A 25 13.10 4.76 2.32
CA SER A 25 12.47 3.60 1.68
C SER A 25 11.22 3.13 2.43
N PHE A 26 11.22 3.20 3.76
CA PHE A 26 10.04 2.92 4.59
C PHE A 26 8.95 3.98 4.34
N ALA A 27 9.26 5.27 4.42
CA ALA A 27 8.29 6.35 4.25
C ALA A 27 7.55 6.27 2.90
N PHE A 28 8.24 5.97 1.79
CA PHE A 28 7.60 5.83 0.49
C PHE A 28 6.71 4.59 0.38
N SER A 29 7.11 3.49 1.04
CA SER A 29 6.32 2.23 1.05
C SER A 29 5.05 2.34 1.91
N PHE A 30 5.08 3.14 2.97
CA PHE A 30 3.93 3.38 3.86
C PHE A 30 3.12 4.62 3.49
N LEU A 31 3.55 5.40 2.50
CA LEU A 31 2.82 6.57 1.99
C LEU A 31 1.39 6.21 1.54
N PRO A 32 1.16 5.12 0.76
CA PRO A 32 -0.19 4.75 0.34
C PRO A 32 -1.10 4.35 1.50
N VAL A 33 -0.56 3.71 2.54
CA VAL A 33 -1.28 3.36 3.76
C VAL A 33 -1.74 4.62 4.50
N MET A 34 -0.82 5.56 4.71
CA MET A 34 -1.13 6.83 5.38
C MET A 34 -2.18 7.64 4.61
N PHE A 35 -2.11 7.65 3.28
CA PHE A 35 -3.08 8.32 2.43
C PHE A 35 -4.48 7.70 2.54
N CYS A 36 -4.56 6.36 2.47
CA CYS A 36 -5.83 5.63 2.62
C CYS A 36 -6.50 5.83 3.99
N ILE A 37 -5.73 6.09 5.05
CA ILE A 37 -6.26 6.33 6.40
C ILE A 37 -6.59 7.82 6.60
N ALA A 38 -5.78 8.74 6.07
CA ALA A 38 -5.94 10.18 6.28
C ALA A 38 -7.18 10.77 5.60
N ILE A 39 -7.53 10.34 4.39
CA ILE A 39 -8.68 10.89 3.65
C ILE A 39 -10.01 10.56 4.35
N PRO A 40 -10.31 9.30 4.72
CA PRO A 40 -11.55 8.97 5.43
C PRO A 40 -11.63 9.63 6.82
N LEU A 41 -10.49 9.75 7.54
CA LEU A 41 -10.42 10.45 8.83
C LEU A 41 -10.66 11.96 8.71
N GLY A 42 -10.18 12.58 7.64
CA GLY A 42 -10.35 14.01 7.38
C GLY A 42 -11.80 14.38 6.99
N LEU A 43 -12.54 13.47 6.37
CA LEU A 43 -13.89 13.73 5.85
C LEU A 43 -15.03 13.20 6.74
N ALA A 44 -14.79 12.21 7.61
CA ALA A 44 -15.84 11.65 8.47
C ALA A 44 -16.16 12.55 9.68
N ARG A 45 -17.37 13.13 9.70
CA ARG A 45 -17.84 13.96 10.83
C ARG A 45 -18.50 13.15 11.94
N GLU A 46 -19.23 12.09 11.61
CA GLU A 46 -19.72 11.05 12.54
C GLU A 46 -19.16 9.68 12.11
N ASN A 47 -18.67 8.89 13.06
CA ASN A 47 -18.11 7.53 12.88
C ASN A 47 -16.75 7.43 12.13
N LYS A 48 -15.75 8.17 12.61
CA LYS A 48 -14.36 8.17 12.09
C LYS A 48 -13.70 6.78 12.05
N GLY A 49 -14.10 5.86 12.94
CA GLY A 49 -13.51 4.52 13.04
C GLY A 49 -13.84 3.61 11.85
N VAL A 50 -15.10 3.57 11.41
CA VAL A 50 -15.53 2.73 10.27
C VAL A 50 -14.94 3.25 8.97
N ALA A 51 -14.89 4.57 8.81
CA ALA A 51 -14.28 5.22 7.65
C ALA A 51 -12.78 4.88 7.53
N ALA A 52 -12.03 4.93 8.65
CA ALA A 52 -10.62 4.56 8.67
C ALA A 52 -10.40 3.06 8.41
N PHE A 53 -11.27 2.19 8.94
CA PHE A 53 -11.19 0.74 8.73
C PHE A 53 -11.43 0.36 7.27
N ALA A 54 -12.39 1.00 6.60
CA ALA A 54 -12.65 0.79 5.17
C ALA A 54 -11.45 1.18 4.29
N GLY A 55 -10.77 2.28 4.60
CA GLY A 55 -9.55 2.70 3.91
C GLY A 55 -8.39 1.71 4.07
N PHE A 56 -8.22 1.14 5.27
CA PHE A 56 -7.21 0.12 5.53
C PHE A 56 -7.48 -1.20 4.79
N VAL A 57 -8.73 -1.68 4.82
CA VAL A 57 -9.15 -2.89 4.09
C VAL A 57 -8.97 -2.71 2.58
N GLY A 58 -9.31 -1.53 2.04
CA GLY A 58 -9.09 -1.20 0.62
C GLY A 58 -7.61 -1.29 0.21
N TYR A 59 -6.68 -0.79 1.02
CA TYR A 59 -5.25 -0.92 0.76
C TYR A 59 -4.78 -2.38 0.76
N ALA A 60 -5.25 -3.20 1.72
CA ALA A 60 -4.90 -4.61 1.80
C ALA A 60 -5.38 -5.41 0.57
N VAL A 61 -6.61 -5.16 0.12
CA VAL A 61 -7.17 -5.78 -1.09
C VAL A 61 -6.42 -5.32 -2.34
N MET A 62 -6.06 -4.04 -2.44
CA MET A 62 -5.28 -3.49 -3.55
C MET A 62 -3.90 -4.17 -3.66
N ASN A 63 -3.21 -4.39 -2.54
CA ASN A 63 -1.91 -5.07 -2.55
C ASN A 63 -2.02 -6.53 -3.05
N LEU A 64 -3.11 -7.23 -2.68
CA LEU A 64 -3.40 -8.57 -3.19
C LEU A 64 -3.79 -8.56 -4.68
N ALA A 65 -4.55 -7.55 -5.10
CA ALA A 65 -4.98 -7.36 -6.49
C ALA A 65 -3.80 -7.10 -7.41
N VAL A 66 -2.81 -6.29 -7.00
CA VAL A 66 -1.59 -6.04 -7.78
C VAL A 66 -0.78 -7.32 -7.97
N GLN A 67 -0.66 -8.15 -6.93
CA GLN A 67 0.02 -9.44 -7.02
C GLN A 67 -0.70 -10.39 -8.00
N LEU A 68 -2.03 -10.43 -7.97
CA LEU A 68 -2.86 -11.21 -8.89
C LEU A 68 -2.78 -10.68 -10.33
N LEU A 69 -2.86 -9.37 -10.52
CA LEU A 69 -2.77 -8.72 -11.82
C LEU A 69 -1.39 -8.95 -12.46
N ALA A 70 -0.32 -8.78 -11.68
CA ALA A 70 1.04 -9.07 -12.12
C ALA A 70 1.26 -10.57 -12.41
N HIS A 71 0.55 -11.46 -11.71
CA HIS A 71 0.57 -12.90 -12.00
C HIS A 71 -0.19 -13.23 -13.29
N CYS A 72 -1.37 -12.65 -13.52
CA CYS A 72 -2.13 -12.83 -14.74
C CYS A 72 -1.41 -12.29 -15.98
N GLN A 73 -0.70 -11.16 -15.89
CA GLN A 73 0.04 -10.61 -17.02
C GLN A 73 1.14 -11.55 -17.55
N ARG A 74 1.58 -12.53 -16.76
CA ARG A 74 2.50 -13.58 -17.23
C ARG A 74 1.82 -14.67 -18.08
N HIS A 75 0.50 -14.81 -18.04
CA HIS A 75 -0.26 -15.77 -18.85
C HIS A 75 -1.34 -15.04 -19.68
N PRO A 76 -1.00 -14.51 -20.88
CA PRO A 76 -1.90 -13.69 -21.69
C PRO A 76 -3.03 -14.46 -22.41
N ALA A 77 -3.20 -15.77 -22.15
CA ALA A 77 -4.15 -16.63 -22.85
C ALA A 77 -5.39 -17.03 -22.01
N ASP A 78 -5.55 -16.50 -20.79
CA ASP A 78 -6.66 -16.85 -19.89
C ASP A 78 -7.71 -15.73 -19.79
N HIS A 79 -8.92 -15.99 -20.29
CA HIS A 79 -10.10 -15.11 -20.18
C HIS A 79 -10.62 -14.97 -18.72
N ARG A 80 -10.03 -15.66 -17.73
CA ARG A 80 -10.40 -15.57 -16.32
C ARG A 80 -9.75 -14.44 -15.54
N CYS A 81 -8.87 -13.63 -16.12
CA CYS A 81 -8.31 -12.51 -15.37
C CYS A 81 -9.31 -11.36 -15.10
N GLY A 82 -10.54 -11.45 -15.64
CA GLY A 82 -11.71 -10.67 -15.23
C GLY A 82 -12.62 -11.35 -14.19
N SER A 83 -12.29 -12.57 -13.74
CA SER A 83 -13.12 -13.36 -12.81
C SER A 83 -12.75 -13.17 -11.33
N THR A 84 -12.21 -12.00 -10.98
CA THR A 84 -12.52 -11.34 -9.69
C THR A 84 -14.01 -10.92 -9.61
N GLN A 85 -14.86 -11.39 -10.52
CA GLN A 85 -16.31 -11.54 -10.40
C GLN A 85 -16.76 -12.55 -9.32
N GLY A 86 -15.87 -13.02 -8.44
CA GLY A 86 -16.28 -13.61 -7.16
C GLY A 86 -16.83 -12.59 -6.16
N GLN A 87 -16.57 -11.29 -6.35
CA GLN A 87 -17.11 -10.22 -5.50
C GLN A 87 -18.40 -9.58 -6.06
N GLN A 88 -18.70 -9.74 -7.35
CA GLN A 88 -19.95 -9.25 -7.94
C GLN A 88 -21.18 -10.13 -7.60
N HIS A 89 -20.99 -11.39 -7.19
CA HIS A 89 -22.13 -12.17 -6.68
C HIS A 89 -22.57 -11.69 -5.29
N THR A 90 -21.64 -11.28 -4.42
CA THR A 90 -21.95 -10.67 -3.11
C THR A 90 -22.47 -9.23 -3.23
N GLU A 91 -22.07 -8.45 -4.25
CA GLU A 91 -22.69 -7.13 -4.48
C GLU A 91 -24.17 -7.22 -4.88
N ARG A 92 -24.61 -8.31 -5.54
CA ARG A 92 -26.04 -8.53 -5.81
C ARG A 92 -26.86 -8.86 -4.55
N ASP A 93 -26.23 -9.39 -3.49
CA ASP A 93 -26.90 -9.63 -2.20
C ASP A 93 -27.02 -8.35 -1.37
N TRP A 94 -26.02 -7.46 -1.39
CA TRP A 94 -26.08 -6.18 -0.67
C TRP A 94 -27.07 -5.18 -1.27
N TYR A 95 -27.30 -5.21 -2.58
CA TYR A 95 -28.35 -4.42 -3.26
C TYR A 95 -29.76 -5.00 -3.12
N SER A 96 -29.91 -6.19 -2.52
CA SER A 96 -31.21 -6.82 -2.26
C SER A 96 -31.70 -6.64 -0.83
N VAL A 97 -30.87 -6.04 0.05
CA VAL A 97 -31.18 -5.80 1.48
C VAL A 97 -31.21 -4.29 1.82
N TYR A 98 -30.98 -3.43 0.83
CA TYR A 98 -31.14 -1.96 0.91
C TYR A 98 -32.12 -1.50 -0.17
#